data_AF-A0A7K3NSE0-F1
#
_entry.id   AF-A0A7K3NSE0-F1
#
_cell.length_a   1.000
_cell.length_b   1.000
_cell.length_c   1.000
_cell.angle_alpha   90.00
_cell.angle_beta   90.00
_cell.angle_gamma   90.00
#
_symmetry.space_group_name_H-M   'P 1'
#
loop_
_entity.id
_entity.type
_entity.pdbx_description
1 polymer ?
#
loop_
_entity_poly.entity_id
_entity_poly.type
_entity_poly.pdbx_seq_one_letter_code
_entity_poly.pdbx_strand_id
1 'polypeptide(L)'
;MPTPPDLINFQILAGIPDPLLERFLALAVPRDFGPGDTIHERGQPAEHFSLLLDGKALLQVRLPPDIIVSLGSLNPGYCFGFSALTPGEVHDHTVVAARACRTLAVPGTALVGLIQDAPAFGVPFLLAMYRLVNDRLTLRTSQFLTLLTRHPDLSPA
;
A
#
# COMPACT_ATOMS: atom_id res chain seq x y z
N MET A 1 3.99 19.36 -5.62
CA MET A 1 4.49 18.33 -4.68
C MET A 1 3.92 18.61 -3.32
N PRO A 2 3.58 17.59 -2.51
CA PRO A 2 3.19 17.79 -1.12
C PRO A 2 4.39 18.21 -0.26
N THR A 3 4.09 18.80 0.88
CA THR A 3 5.01 19.24 1.93
C THR A 3 4.87 18.32 3.16
N PRO A 4 5.78 18.36 4.15
CA PRO A 4 5.64 17.54 5.36
C PRO A 4 4.27 17.68 6.07
N PRO A 5 3.70 18.89 6.21
CA PRO A 5 2.33 19.05 6.75
C PRO A 5 1.25 18.31 5.96
N ASP A 6 1.40 18.11 4.65
CA ASP A 6 0.44 17.36 3.84
C ASP A 6 0.51 15.84 4.12
N LEU A 7 1.61 15.36 4.70
CA LEU A 7 1.85 13.94 4.98
C LEU A 7 1.28 13.46 6.32
N ILE A 8 0.77 14.36 7.17
CA ILE A 8 0.26 14.02 8.51
C ILE A 8 -0.91 13.03 8.48
N ASN A 9 -1.65 12.96 7.38
CA ASN A 9 -2.78 12.06 7.21
C ASN A 9 -2.36 10.62 6.87
N PHE A 10 -1.08 10.40 6.54
CA PHE A 10 -0.54 9.08 6.25
C PHE A 10 -0.05 8.41 7.53
N GLN A 11 -0.85 7.47 8.05
CA GLN A 11 -0.52 6.74 9.29
C GLN A 11 0.85 6.06 9.22
N ILE A 12 1.30 5.64 8.03
CA ILE A 12 2.62 5.02 7.81
C ILE A 12 3.79 5.98 8.08
N LEU A 13 3.56 7.29 8.05
CA LEU A 13 4.54 8.34 8.29
C LEU A 13 4.34 9.06 9.64
N ALA A 14 3.42 8.57 10.49
CA ALA A 14 3.10 9.20 11.75
C ALA A 14 4.31 9.20 12.72
N GLY A 15 4.56 10.35 13.36
CA GLY A 15 5.64 10.51 14.33
C GLY A 15 7.04 10.69 13.73
N ILE A 16 7.14 10.84 12.40
CA ILE A 16 8.41 11.15 11.72
C ILE A 16 8.61 12.67 11.72
N PRO A 17 9.78 13.19 12.17
CA PRO A 17 10.09 14.62 12.14
C PRO A 17 10.13 15.21 10.72
N ASP A 18 9.69 16.46 10.57
CA ASP A 18 9.63 17.17 9.28
C ASP A 18 10.92 17.11 8.45
N PRO A 19 12.14 17.31 9.00
CA PRO A 19 13.37 17.22 8.21
C PRO A 19 13.58 15.83 7.57
N LEU A 20 13.07 14.76 8.19
CA LEU A 20 13.14 13.41 7.64
C LEU A 20 12.00 13.14 6.65
N LEU A 21 10.84 13.77 6.83
CA LEU A 21 9.77 13.78 5.83
C LEU A 21 10.19 14.52 4.56
N GLU A 22 10.96 15.60 4.66
CA GLU A 22 11.54 16.26 3.49
C GLU A 22 12.52 15.35 2.74
N ARG A 23 13.37 14.60 3.47
CA ARG A 23 14.24 13.59 2.86
C ARG A 23 13.44 12.50 2.14
N PHE A 24 12.35 12.02 2.74
CA PHE A 24 11.44 11.08 2.09
C PHE A 24 10.81 11.67 0.81
N LEU A 25 10.32 12.92 0.88
CA LEU A 25 9.74 13.62 -0.26
C LEU A 25 10.74 13.85 -1.39
N ALA A 26 12.02 14.06 -1.08
CA ALA A 26 13.08 14.19 -2.07
C ALA A 26 13.32 12.89 -2.88
N LEU A 27 12.92 11.73 -2.34
CA LEU A 27 12.95 10.44 -3.05
C LEU A 27 11.67 10.16 -3.86
N ALA A 28 10.62 10.94 -3.63
CA ALA A 28 9.29 10.67 -4.14
C ALA A 28 9.04 11.33 -5.51
N VAL A 29 8.41 10.59 -6.41
CA VAL A 29 8.02 11.06 -7.74
C VAL A 29 6.49 11.07 -7.83
N PRO A 30 5.85 12.16 -8.27
CA PRO A 30 4.40 12.21 -8.37
C PRO A 30 3.97 11.44 -9.62
N ARG A 31 2.86 10.71 -9.52
CA ARG A 31 2.25 10.03 -10.67
C ARG A 31 0.76 10.29 -10.69
N ASP A 32 0.24 10.57 -11.88
CA ASP A 32 -1.18 10.80 -12.12
C ASP A 32 -1.72 9.65 -12.98
N PHE A 33 -2.93 9.19 -12.66
CA PHE A 33 -3.59 8.07 -13.31
C PHE A 33 -5.05 8.42 -13.59
N GLY A 34 -5.54 8.03 -14.76
CA GLY A 34 -6.95 8.12 -15.13
C GLY A 34 -7.78 6.97 -14.56
N PRO A 35 -9.12 7.09 -14.54
CA PRO A 35 -10.00 5.97 -14.21
C PRO A 35 -9.75 4.76 -15.13
N GLY A 36 -9.60 3.58 -14.56
CA GLY A 36 -9.31 2.33 -15.26
C GLY A 36 -7.82 2.00 -15.38
N ASP A 37 -6.93 2.95 -15.13
CA ASP A 37 -5.48 2.72 -15.25
C ASP A 37 -4.98 1.74 -14.18
N THR A 38 -4.10 0.83 -14.60
CA THR A 38 -3.37 -0.05 -13.70
C THR A 38 -2.19 0.71 -13.10
N ILE A 39 -2.22 0.92 -11.79
CA ILE A 39 -1.16 1.58 -11.04
C ILE A 39 -0.01 0.59 -10.76
N HIS A 40 -0.35 -0.59 -10.23
CA HIS A 40 0.57 -1.72 -10.02
C HIS A 40 -0.09 -2.98 -10.58
N GLU A 41 0.69 -3.86 -11.20
CA GLU A 41 0.17 -5.10 -11.79
C GLU A 41 0.71 -6.32 -11.05
N ARG A 42 -0.20 -7.25 -10.68
CA ARG A 42 0.16 -8.49 -10.00
C ARG A 42 1.18 -9.29 -10.80
N GLY A 43 2.21 -9.80 -10.12
CA GLY A 43 3.28 -10.60 -10.73
C GLY A 43 4.35 -9.79 -11.47
N GLN A 44 4.16 -8.48 -11.63
CA GLN A 44 5.21 -7.59 -12.12
C GLN A 44 6.18 -7.22 -10.98
N PRO A 45 7.45 -6.91 -11.29
CA PRO A 45 8.44 -6.47 -10.31
C PRO A 45 7.92 -5.32 -9.44
N ALA A 46 8.04 -5.46 -8.12
CA ALA A 46 7.63 -4.43 -7.19
C ALA A 46 8.79 -3.46 -6.96
N GLU A 47 8.82 -2.36 -7.72
CA GLU A 47 9.93 -1.39 -7.64
C GLU A 47 9.62 -0.18 -6.75
N HIS A 48 8.33 0.12 -6.54
CA HIS A 48 7.90 1.36 -5.90
C HIS A 48 6.93 1.10 -4.73
N PHE A 49 7.23 1.75 -3.61
CA PHE A 49 6.27 1.99 -2.53
C PHE A 49 5.48 3.26 -2.85
N SER A 50 4.17 3.25 -2.67
CA SER A 50 3.31 4.35 -3.11
C SER A 50 2.37 4.86 -2.03
N LEU A 51 2.18 6.18 -2.00
CA LEU A 51 1.17 6.89 -1.23
C LEU A 51 0.05 7.38 -2.15
N LEU A 52 -1.22 7.18 -1.77
CA LEU A 52 -2.36 7.75 -2.49
C LEU A 52 -2.67 9.14 -1.94
N LEU A 53 -2.36 10.19 -2.70
CA LEU A 53 -2.58 11.59 -2.30
C LEU A 53 -4.03 12.05 -2.53
N ASP A 54 -4.57 11.73 -3.69
CA ASP A 54 -5.97 11.93 -4.03
C ASP A 54 -6.42 10.79 -4.96
N GLY A 55 -7.71 10.55 -5.03
CA GLY A 55 -8.28 9.49 -5.84
C GLY A 55 -8.80 8.30 -5.04
N LYS A 56 -9.22 7.28 -5.76
CA LYS A 56 -9.71 6.03 -5.20
C LYS A 56 -9.20 4.93 -6.09
N ALA A 57 -8.47 4.00 -5.49
CA ALA A 57 -7.99 2.82 -6.19
C ALA A 57 -8.57 1.55 -5.54
N LEU A 58 -8.55 0.46 -6.28
CA LEU A 58 -9.01 -0.85 -5.81
C LEU A 58 -7.85 -1.84 -5.85
N LEU A 59 -7.70 -2.62 -4.78
CA LEU A 59 -6.86 -3.82 -4.81
C LEU A 59 -7.67 -4.95 -5.43
N GLN A 60 -7.16 -5.53 -6.49
CA GLN A 60 -7.85 -6.55 -7.27
C GLN A 60 -6.97 -7.78 -7.45
N VAL A 61 -7.63 -8.93 -7.52
CA VAL A 61 -7.06 -10.20 -7.98
C VAL A 61 -7.94 -10.75 -9.08
N ARG A 62 -7.32 -11.16 -10.19
CA ARG A 62 -8.00 -11.90 -11.25
C ARG A 62 -7.92 -13.39 -10.96
N LEU A 63 -9.08 -14.05 -10.93
CA LEU A 63 -9.24 -15.50 -10.80
C LEU A 63 -9.74 -16.07 -12.14
N PRO A 64 -9.29 -17.26 -12.57
CA PRO A 64 -9.87 -17.93 -13.72
C PRO A 64 -11.36 -18.28 -13.50
N PRO A 65 -12.23 -18.29 -14.53
CA PRO A 65 -11.93 -18.03 -15.94
C PRO A 65 -11.98 -16.54 -16.37
N ASP A 66 -12.37 -15.59 -15.52
CA ASP A 66 -12.16 -14.12 -15.67
C ASP A 66 -12.85 -13.31 -14.55
N ILE A 67 -12.85 -13.83 -13.32
CA ILE A 67 -13.50 -13.17 -12.19
C ILE A 67 -12.52 -12.16 -11.59
N ILE A 68 -12.91 -10.88 -11.56
CA ILE A 68 -12.16 -9.84 -10.84
C ILE A 68 -12.73 -9.71 -9.44
N VAL A 69 -11.93 -10.05 -8.44
CA VAL A 69 -12.28 -9.89 -7.03
C VAL A 69 -11.60 -8.64 -6.49
N SER A 70 -12.40 -7.67 -6.03
CA SER A 70 -11.89 -6.51 -5.30
C SER A 70 -11.68 -6.90 -3.83
N LEU A 71 -10.42 -6.92 -3.41
CA LEU A 71 -10.03 -7.23 -2.02
C LEU A 71 -10.23 -6.04 -1.07
N GLY A 72 -10.28 -4.82 -1.61
CA GLY A 72 -10.50 -3.61 -0.83
C GLY A 72 -10.28 -2.34 -1.66
N SER A 73 -10.63 -1.20 -1.07
CA SER A 73 -10.39 0.11 -1.68
C SER A 73 -9.29 0.87 -0.94
N LEU A 74 -8.47 1.59 -1.71
CA LEU A 74 -7.51 2.57 -1.23
C LEU A 74 -8.12 3.96 -1.34
N ASN A 75 -8.09 4.70 -0.24
CA ASN A 75 -8.53 6.10 -0.16
C ASN A 75 -7.31 7.01 0.07
N PRO A 76 -7.44 8.33 -0.12
CA PRO A 76 -6.37 9.27 0.19
C PRO A 76 -5.84 9.07 1.63
N GLY A 77 -4.53 9.17 1.82
CA GLY A 77 -3.88 8.85 3.10
C GLY A 77 -3.42 7.40 3.25
N TYR A 78 -3.78 6.52 2.30
CA TYR A 78 -3.36 5.12 2.30
C TYR A 78 -2.04 4.93 1.54
N CYS A 79 -1.32 3.87 1.90
CA CYS A 79 -0.13 3.42 1.18
C CYS A 79 -0.27 1.97 0.67
N PHE A 80 0.50 1.65 -0.36
CA PHE A 80 0.53 0.35 -1.02
C PHE A 80 1.89 0.10 -1.69
N GLY A 81 2.11 -1.11 -2.23
CA GLY A 81 3.40 -1.48 -2.83
C GLY A 81 4.47 -1.91 -1.83
N PHE A 82 4.07 -2.49 -0.69
CA PHE A 82 5.00 -2.96 0.35
C PHE A 82 6.04 -3.97 -0.14
N SER A 83 5.70 -4.78 -1.15
CA SER A 83 6.61 -5.74 -1.78
C SER A 83 7.90 -5.06 -2.27
N ALA A 84 7.87 -3.76 -2.62
CA ALA A 84 9.05 -3.03 -3.06
C ALA A 84 10.13 -2.85 -1.98
N LEU A 85 9.79 -3.06 -0.70
CA LEU A 85 10.77 -2.99 0.39
C LEU A 85 11.63 -4.27 0.50
N THR A 86 11.27 -5.31 -0.25
CA THR A 86 12.01 -6.58 -0.29
C THR A 86 12.57 -6.79 -1.69
N PRO A 87 13.91 -6.79 -1.87
CA PRO A 87 14.51 -6.93 -3.19
C PRO A 87 14.08 -8.22 -3.92
N GLY A 88 13.68 -8.08 -5.18
CA GLY A 88 13.29 -9.21 -6.05
C GLY A 88 11.83 -9.67 -5.92
N GLU A 89 11.05 -9.07 -5.03
CA GLU A 89 9.63 -9.37 -4.89
C GLU A 89 8.79 -8.78 -6.04
N VAL A 90 7.61 -9.37 -6.22
CA VAL A 90 6.60 -8.93 -7.18
C VAL A 90 5.37 -8.39 -6.46
N HIS A 91 4.50 -7.68 -7.17
CA HIS A 91 3.23 -7.26 -6.59
C HIS A 91 2.30 -8.46 -6.36
N ASP A 92 1.82 -8.63 -5.12
CA ASP A 92 0.85 -9.68 -4.76
C ASP A 92 -0.55 -9.46 -5.35
N HIS A 93 -0.87 -8.21 -5.67
CA HIS A 93 -2.20 -7.77 -6.12
C HIS A 93 -2.07 -6.68 -7.18
N THR A 94 -3.07 -6.58 -8.05
CA THR A 94 -3.19 -5.45 -8.98
C THR A 94 -3.85 -4.28 -8.26
N VAL A 95 -3.38 -3.07 -8.51
CA VAL A 95 -4.00 -1.83 -8.03
C VAL A 95 -4.51 -1.06 -9.23
N VAL A 96 -5.82 -0.81 -9.29
CA VAL A 96 -6.47 -0.10 -10.42
C VAL A 96 -7.11 1.18 -9.92
N ALA A 97 -6.92 2.28 -10.64
CA ALA A 97 -7.59 3.55 -10.38
C ALA A 97 -9.10 3.44 -10.66
N ALA A 98 -9.94 3.57 -9.65
CA ALA A 98 -11.41 3.58 -9.80
C ALA A 98 -11.95 5.00 -10.08
N ARG A 99 -11.22 6.04 -9.67
CA ARG A 99 -11.36 7.43 -10.13
C ARG A 99 -9.96 7.95 -10.47
N ALA A 100 -9.87 9.15 -11.03
CA ALA A 100 -8.57 9.80 -11.23
C ALA A 100 -7.78 9.81 -9.92
N CYS A 101 -6.52 9.36 -9.98
CA CYS A 101 -5.66 9.17 -8.82
C CYS A 101 -4.38 9.96 -8.99
N ARG A 102 -3.94 10.55 -7.88
CA ARG A 102 -2.60 11.14 -7.75
C ARG A 102 -1.85 10.41 -6.66
N THR A 103 -0.67 9.91 -6.97
CA THR A 103 0.17 9.17 -6.03
C THR A 103 1.54 9.84 -5.88
N LEU A 104 2.23 9.50 -4.79
CA LEU A 104 3.69 9.60 -4.71
C LEU A 104 4.26 8.19 -4.77
N ALA A 105 5.16 7.95 -5.71
CA ALA A 105 5.93 6.71 -5.81
C ALA A 105 7.35 6.95 -5.32
N VAL A 106 7.84 6.09 -4.42
CA VAL A 106 9.19 6.11 -3.87
C VAL A 106 9.89 4.81 -4.28
N PRO A 107 11.08 4.85 -4.89
CA PRO A 107 11.85 3.64 -5.16
C PRO A 107 12.07 2.85 -3.88
N GLY A 108 11.72 1.56 -3.88
CA GLY A 108 11.79 0.72 -2.69
C GLY A 108 13.19 0.63 -2.10
N THR A 109 14.21 0.52 -2.97
CA THR A 109 15.63 0.52 -2.56
C THR A 109 16.04 1.80 -1.85
N ALA A 110 15.59 2.97 -2.33
CA ALA A 110 15.88 4.26 -1.70
C ALA A 110 15.18 4.41 -0.35
N LEU A 111 13.94 3.93 -0.24
CA LEU A 111 13.20 3.93 1.02
C LEU A 111 13.83 2.99 2.05
N VAL A 112 14.28 1.80 1.64
CA VAL A 112 15.04 0.88 2.50
C VAL A 112 16.32 1.53 3.00
N GLY A 113 17.07 2.23 2.12
CA GLY A 113 18.23 3.01 2.53
C GLY A 113 17.89 4.06 3.59
N LEU A 114 16.82 4.85 3.39
CA LEU A 114 16.38 5.83 4.37
C LEU A 114 15.98 5.21 5.72
N ILE A 115 15.34 4.05 5.71
CA ILE A 115 14.96 3.30 6.93
C ILE A 115 16.22 2.85 7.69
N GLN A 116 17.25 2.39 6.98
CA GLN A 116 18.51 1.90 7.56
C GLN A 116 19.39 3.06 8.08
N ASP A 117 19.49 4.15 7.31
CA ASP A 117 20.40 5.26 7.59
C ASP A 117 19.92 6.20 8.70
N ALA A 118 18.61 6.25 8.95
CA ALA A 118 18.02 7.20 9.89
C ALA A 118 17.05 6.51 10.86
N PRO A 119 17.50 6.09 12.06
CA PRO A 119 16.64 5.44 13.06
C PRO A 119 15.41 6.27 13.44
N ALA A 120 15.53 7.61 13.47
CA ALA A 120 14.43 8.53 13.75
C ALA A 120 13.35 8.56 12.63
N PHE A 121 13.65 8.03 11.44
CA PHE A 121 12.67 7.72 10.39
C PHE A 121 12.27 6.24 10.45
N GLY A 122 13.25 5.35 10.48
CA GLY A 122 13.05 3.90 10.35
C GLY A 122 12.21 3.30 11.47
N VAL A 123 12.49 3.63 12.74
CA VAL A 123 11.75 3.06 13.88
C VAL A 123 10.25 3.39 13.83
N PRO A 124 9.82 4.68 13.76
CA PRO A 124 8.39 4.99 13.67
C PRO A 124 7.75 4.42 12.40
N PHE A 125 8.45 4.46 11.26
CA PHE A 125 7.95 3.89 10.00
C PHE A 125 7.68 2.37 10.12
N LEU A 126 8.63 1.61 10.65
CA LEU A 126 8.50 0.16 10.80
C LEU A 126 7.42 -0.24 11.82
N LEU A 127 7.28 0.52 12.91
CA LEU A 127 6.20 0.30 13.89
C LEU A 127 4.83 0.61 13.29
N ALA A 128 4.70 1.69 12.51
CA ALA A 128 3.48 2.02 11.80
C ALA A 128 3.15 0.97 10.73
N MET A 129 4.16 0.49 9.99
CA MET A 129 4.03 -0.60 9.02
C MET A 129 3.53 -1.88 9.68
N TYR A 130 4.13 -2.27 10.81
CA TYR A 130 3.73 -3.45 11.57
C TYR A 130 2.25 -3.39 11.95
N ARG A 131 1.78 -2.27 12.51
CA ARG A 131 0.36 -2.08 12.85
C ARG A 131 -0.53 -2.22 11.62
N LEU A 132 -0.20 -1.52 10.53
CA LEU A 132 -0.98 -1.55 9.30
C LEU A 132 -1.07 -2.96 8.69
N VAL A 133 0.04 -3.69 8.65
CA VAL A 133 0.07 -5.06 8.12
C VAL A 133 -0.70 -6.00 9.03
N ASN A 134 -0.57 -5.86 10.35
CA ASN A 134 -1.31 -6.66 11.31
C ASN A 134 -2.83 -6.44 11.19
N ASP A 135 -3.28 -5.19 11.08
CA ASP A 135 -4.70 -4.86 10.86
C ASP A 135 -5.23 -5.47 9.57
N ARG A 136 -4.44 -5.42 8.49
CA ARG A 136 -4.78 -6.05 7.20
C ARG A 136 -4.84 -7.57 7.31
N LEU A 137 -3.92 -8.19 8.05
CA LEU A 137 -3.91 -9.63 8.29
C LEU A 137 -5.14 -10.06 9.10
N THR A 138 -5.46 -9.35 10.18
CA THR A 138 -6.66 -9.60 10.99
C THR A 138 -7.93 -9.48 10.16
N LEU A 139 -8.05 -8.44 9.33
CA LEU A 139 -9.19 -8.25 8.43
C LEU A 139 -9.32 -9.40 7.42
N ARG A 140 -8.23 -9.79 6.76
CA ARG A 140 -8.27 -10.90 5.80
C ARG A 140 -8.61 -12.23 6.46
N THR A 141 -8.07 -12.49 7.65
CA THR A 141 -8.37 -13.69 8.43
C THR A 141 -9.85 -13.73 8.82
N SER A 142 -10.43 -12.62 9.28
CA SER A 142 -11.86 -12.58 9.64
C SER A 142 -12.77 -12.78 8.42
N GLN A 143 -12.42 -12.17 7.27
CA GLN A 143 -13.13 -12.38 6.00
C GLN A 143 -13.06 -13.85 5.55
N PHE A 144 -11.88 -14.47 5.64
CA PHE A 144 -11.67 -15.87 5.31
C PHE A 144 -12.49 -16.80 6.21
N LEU A 145 -12.46 -16.60 7.53
CA LEU A 145 -13.26 -17.38 8.48
C LEU A 145 -14.77 -17.19 8.25
N THR A 146 -15.21 -15.97 7.91
CA THR A 146 -16.62 -15.70 7.57
C THR A 146 -17.06 -16.46 6.31
N LEU A 147 -16.18 -16.63 5.33
CA LEU A 147 -16.46 -17.44 4.14
C LEU A 147 -16.51 -18.93 4.48
N LEU A 148 -15.57 -19.43 5.31
CA LEU A 148 -15.54 -20.84 5.71
C LEU A 148 -16.75 -21.25 6.54
N THR A 149 -17.21 -20.39 7.46
CA THR A 149 -18.41 -20.66 8.29
C THR A 149 -19.70 -20.72 7.48
N ARG A 150 -19.71 -20.17 6.26
CA ARG A 150 -20.84 -20.31 5.31
C ARG A 150 -20.68 -21.52 4.40
N HIS A 151 -19.58 -22.27 4.52
CA HIS A 151 -19.38 -23.51 3.77
C HIS A 151 -20.27 -24.61 4.38
N PRO A 152 -21.02 -25.38 3.56
CA PRO A 152 -21.94 -26.41 4.05
C PRO A 152 -21.29 -27.42 5.00
N ASP A 153 -20.04 -27.80 4.70
CA ASP A 153 -19.31 -28.84 5.46
C ASP A 153 -18.68 -28.34 6.78
N LEU A 154 -18.70 -27.02 7.05
CA LEU A 154 -18.06 -26.40 8.22
C LEU A 154 -19.04 -25.62 9.10
N SER A 155 -20.33 -25.62 8.75
CA SER A 155 -21.37 -25.04 9.60
C SER A 155 -21.57 -25.93 10.84
N PRO A 156 -21.62 -25.39 12.06
CA PRO A 156 -21.99 -26.19 13.22
C PRO A 156 -23.40 -26.76 13.02
N ALA A 157 -23.56 -28.05 13.30
CA ALA A 157 -24.81 -28.79 13.18
C ALA A 157 -25.94 -28.20 14.03
#